data_AF-A0A7M3Y577-F1
#
_entry.id   AF-A0A7M3Y577-F1
#
_cell.length_a   1.000
_cell.length_b   1.000
_cell.length_c   1.000
_cell.angle_alpha   90.00
_cell.angle_beta   90.00
_cell.angle_gamma   90.00
#
_symmetry.space_group_name_H-M   'P 1'
#
loop_
_entity.id
_entity.type
_entity.pdbx_description
1 polymer ?
#
loop_
_entity_poly.entity_id
_entity_poly.type
_entity_poly.pdbx_seq_one_letter_code
_entity_poly.pdbx_strand_id
1 'polypeptide(L)'
;MTLYARKRLDHNTGATYMSGGAEHYALRPSDEVVERATKVCKAKSSRKGEPAFHMTEQMERLSTPWAIAQARATQIDVNQLPPGVILDAAAGSGVQLIALTSGLHRPGLAIELDPEIALMCAANMHAMGEVEDLQRSMDRVLIGDGGQAEKAISAYWNSLREGGTRAHPPIAMLHLDPARPPDAQRHEIDEMQPSLTPLLKSWVKHLEVGPRGPAVLLDLSPRLNEDQQSLVDAVIETTFLGVPRTWEWLSQGGGRIDRLSVWIGSLSTKNSARCVRMGRKNIMASIEGEPRKSVVEPMSSPPPFGAYLTIVDPALVQSGLHEAWAEQAVPESAGRSWLRVEGRRPLLITTQPLSTDDDIDAFVIATGEIVQHRLTPPELHTIELTAQSAARNGVGKVTLRCSLDPDIHPTLQRRLDKALKEFDGARGFMVDLGLERGSGSHTLYIVCKES
;
A
#
# COMPACT_ATOMS: atom_id res chain seq x y z
N MET A 1 16.29 7.44 31.95
CA MET A 1 17.74 7.74 32.10
C MET A 1 17.90 9.25 32.29
N THR A 2 18.86 9.61 33.14
CA THR A 2 19.05 10.83 33.94
C THR A 2 18.98 12.19 33.22
N LEU A 3 18.59 13.24 33.97
CA LEU A 3 18.49 14.68 33.64
C LEU A 3 19.68 15.32 32.87
N TYR A 4 20.76 14.60 32.61
CA TYR A 4 21.95 15.08 31.92
C TYR A 4 21.84 15.06 30.39
N ALA A 5 20.87 14.34 29.81
CA ALA A 5 20.64 14.32 28.36
C ALA A 5 19.90 15.55 27.82
N ARG A 6 19.23 16.34 28.69
CA ARG A 6 18.51 17.57 28.29
C ARG A 6 19.44 18.76 27.99
N LYS A 7 20.70 18.73 28.42
CA LYS A 7 21.58 19.91 28.43
C LYS A 7 22.49 20.08 27.20
N ARG A 8 22.42 19.19 26.22
CA ARG A 8 23.28 19.24 25.01
C ARG A 8 22.61 19.86 23.77
N LEU A 9 21.35 20.27 23.86
CA LEU A 9 20.63 20.99 22.81
C LEU A 9 20.59 22.51 23.03
N ASP A 10 21.06 23.01 24.17
CA ASP A 10 20.86 24.41 24.59
C ASP A 10 21.91 25.42 24.11
N HIS A 11 22.95 25.03 23.36
CA HIS A 11 24.03 25.96 22.97
C HIS A 11 24.24 26.02 21.45
N ASN A 12 23.23 26.53 20.74
CA ASN A 12 23.36 27.72 19.89
C ASN A 12 22.01 28.01 19.22
N THR A 13 21.35 29.06 19.71
CA THR A 13 20.21 29.81 19.13
C THR A 13 18.92 29.04 18.82
N GLY A 14 17.92 29.23 19.70
CA GLY A 14 16.53 29.36 19.26
C GLY A 14 15.47 28.42 19.85
N ALA A 15 15.79 27.58 20.83
CA ALA A 15 14.79 26.68 21.43
C ALA A 15 14.74 26.83 22.95
N THR A 16 14.16 27.93 23.44
CA THR A 16 13.76 28.03 24.84
C THR A 16 12.59 29.02 24.96
N TYR A 17 11.57 28.62 25.72
CA TYR A 17 10.22 29.21 25.87
C TYR A 17 9.14 28.78 24.86
N MET A 18 8.81 27.49 24.87
CA MET A 18 7.49 27.02 24.41
C MET A 18 6.45 27.22 25.53
N SER A 19 6.02 28.47 25.72
CA SER A 19 4.78 28.81 26.41
C SER A 19 4.13 29.99 25.69
N GLY A 20 3.34 29.69 24.65
CA GLY A 20 2.54 30.65 23.89
C GLY A 20 2.44 30.31 22.40
N GLY A 21 1.30 29.73 21.98
CA GLY A 21 0.85 29.64 20.58
C GLY A 21 1.82 29.03 19.55
N ALA A 22 1.94 27.70 19.50
CA ALA A 22 2.87 26.95 18.64
C ALA A 22 3.05 27.54 17.21
N GLU A 23 4.27 28.02 16.93
CA GLU A 23 4.76 28.46 15.62
C GLU A 23 5.41 27.27 14.89
N HIS A 24 5.32 27.22 13.56
CA HIS A 24 6.11 26.29 12.74
C HIS A 24 7.53 26.82 12.58
N TYR A 25 8.53 25.96 12.73
CA TYR A 25 9.92 26.30 12.50
C TYR A 25 10.44 25.68 11.20
N ALA A 26 10.99 26.50 10.31
CA ALA A 26 11.43 26.05 9.00
C ALA A 26 12.91 25.62 9.00
N LEU A 27 13.17 24.39 8.58
CA LEU A 27 14.48 23.87 8.22
C LEU A 27 14.66 23.96 6.71
N ARG A 28 15.79 24.54 6.28
CA ARG A 28 16.26 24.46 4.90
C ARG A 28 17.17 23.22 4.75
N PRO A 29 16.88 22.29 3.84
CA PRO A 29 17.81 21.21 3.48
C PRO A 29 19.19 21.78 3.13
N SER A 30 20.25 21.28 3.78
CA SER A 30 21.62 21.79 3.63
C SER A 30 22.67 20.76 4.12
N ASP A 31 23.94 20.99 3.78
CA ASP A 31 25.06 20.17 4.26
C ASP A 31 25.16 20.17 5.80
N GLU A 32 24.89 21.32 6.44
CA GLU A 32 24.89 21.43 7.90
C GLU A 32 23.82 20.54 8.52
N VAL A 33 22.62 20.50 7.91
CA VAL A 33 21.53 19.63 8.34
C VAL A 33 21.93 18.15 8.20
N VAL A 34 22.59 17.76 7.10
CA VAL A 34 23.10 16.40 6.92
C VAL A 34 24.15 16.04 7.98
N GLU A 35 25.08 16.95 8.30
CA GLU A 35 26.10 16.71 9.32
C GLU A 35 25.46 16.48 10.70
N ARG A 36 24.48 17.33 11.06
CA ARG A 36 23.71 17.21 12.30
C ARG A 36 22.92 15.90 12.34
N ALA A 37 22.22 15.56 11.27
CA ALA A 37 21.45 14.32 11.19
C ALA A 37 22.35 13.09 11.28
N THR A 38 23.53 13.10 10.65
CA THR A 38 24.51 11.99 10.70
C THR A 38 24.98 11.68 12.12
N LYS A 39 25.09 12.71 12.98
CA LYS A 39 25.44 12.56 14.40
C LYS A 39 24.34 11.88 15.21
N VAL A 40 23.08 12.01 14.79
CA VAL A 40 21.92 11.36 15.41
C VAL A 40 21.73 9.95 14.85
N CYS A 41 21.64 9.84 13.51
CA CYS A 41 21.47 8.58 12.81
C CYS A 41 22.18 8.61 11.44
N LYS A 42 23.03 7.61 11.19
CA LYS A 42 23.75 7.49 9.91
C LYS A 42 22.81 7.00 8.81
N ALA A 43 22.97 7.55 7.61
CA ALA A 43 22.29 7.05 6.41
C ALA A 43 22.60 5.57 6.18
N LYS A 44 21.56 4.77 5.89
CA LYS A 44 21.70 3.38 5.47
C LYS A 44 20.74 3.08 4.34
N SER A 45 21.16 2.16 3.47
CA SER A 45 20.30 1.62 2.43
C SER A 45 19.63 0.36 2.94
N SER A 46 18.29 0.31 2.87
CA SER A 46 17.52 -0.86 3.30
C SER A 46 17.72 -2.08 2.37
N ARG A 47 18.07 -1.85 1.09
CA ARG A 47 18.32 -2.91 0.10
C ARG A 47 19.41 -2.54 -0.88
N LYS A 48 20.15 -3.55 -1.38
CA LYS A 48 21.20 -3.34 -2.37
C LYS A 48 20.67 -2.60 -3.61
N GLY A 49 21.25 -1.43 -3.90
CA GLY A 49 20.89 -0.58 -5.04
C GLY A 49 19.80 0.44 -4.76
N GLU A 50 19.24 0.49 -3.54
CA GLU A 50 18.36 1.58 -3.11
C GLU A 50 19.17 2.73 -2.48
N PRO A 51 18.68 3.97 -2.52
CA PRO A 51 19.33 5.10 -1.88
C PRO A 51 19.48 4.90 -0.36
N ALA A 52 20.45 5.59 0.25
CA ALA A 52 20.66 5.57 1.68
C ALA A 52 19.88 6.70 2.37
N PHE A 53 19.11 6.37 3.39
CA PHE A 53 18.30 7.33 4.15
C PHE A 53 18.71 7.37 5.61
N HIS A 54 18.66 8.55 6.21
CA HIS A 54 18.74 8.78 7.65
C HIS A 54 17.40 8.38 8.25
N MET A 55 17.37 7.23 8.93
CA MET A 55 16.18 6.67 9.55
C MET A 55 16.53 5.93 10.82
N THR A 56 15.75 6.14 11.88
CA THR A 56 15.76 5.24 13.02
C THR A 56 15.14 3.89 12.63
N GLU A 57 15.37 2.85 13.44
CA GLU A 57 14.76 1.54 13.20
C GLU A 57 13.23 1.61 13.19
N GLN A 58 12.64 2.48 14.00
CA GLN A 58 11.19 2.70 14.01
C GLN A 58 10.71 3.34 12.70
N MET A 59 11.41 4.35 12.19
CA MET A 59 11.08 4.96 10.90
C MET A 59 11.19 3.96 9.76
N GLU A 60 12.24 3.14 9.74
CA GLU A 60 12.45 2.14 8.68
C GLU A 60 11.31 1.12 8.61
N ARG A 61 10.78 0.70 9.77
CA ARG A 61 9.63 -0.24 9.84
C ARG A 61 8.32 0.36 9.33
N LEU A 62 8.16 1.68 9.45
CA LEU A 62 6.93 2.39 9.09
C LEU A 62 6.99 3.02 7.69
N SER A 63 8.20 3.30 7.18
CA SER A 63 8.39 4.01 5.92
C SER A 63 7.96 3.18 4.71
N THR A 64 7.41 3.88 3.71
CA THR A 64 7.16 3.31 2.39
C THR A 64 8.47 2.84 1.75
N PRO A 65 8.58 1.56 1.33
CA PRO A 65 9.74 1.10 0.57
C PRO A 65 9.98 1.96 -0.67
N TRP A 66 11.24 2.28 -0.95
CA TRP A 66 11.64 3.19 -2.02
C TRP A 66 11.05 2.83 -3.39
N ALA A 67 11.09 1.56 -3.78
CA ALA A 67 10.53 1.10 -5.05
C ALA A 67 9.02 1.38 -5.19
N ILE A 68 8.26 1.29 -4.09
CA ILE A 68 6.83 1.62 -4.09
C ILE A 68 6.63 3.13 -4.23
N ALA A 69 7.42 3.92 -3.49
CA ALA A 69 7.35 5.37 -3.56
C ALA A 69 7.66 5.89 -4.98
N GLN A 70 8.69 5.33 -5.64
CA GLN A 70 9.02 5.64 -7.03
C GLN A 70 7.91 5.23 -8.01
N ALA A 71 7.44 3.97 -7.93
CA ALA A 71 6.39 3.49 -8.82
C ALA A 71 5.10 4.30 -8.69
N ARG A 72 4.83 4.86 -7.51
CA ARG A 72 3.73 5.79 -7.32
C ARG A 72 3.95 7.11 -8.02
N ALA A 73 5.12 7.73 -7.87
CA ALA A 73 5.44 8.99 -8.53
C ALA A 73 5.32 8.87 -10.06
N THR A 74 5.71 7.74 -10.64
CA THR A 74 5.61 7.50 -12.10
C THR A 74 4.19 7.36 -12.62
N GLN A 75 3.19 7.12 -11.77
CA GLN A 75 1.78 7.03 -12.17
C GLN A 75 1.11 8.40 -12.29
N ILE A 76 1.76 9.48 -11.83
CA ILE A 76 1.19 10.82 -11.85
C ILE A 76 1.58 11.50 -13.16
N ASP A 77 0.58 11.92 -13.95
CA ASP A 77 0.79 12.77 -15.11
C ASP A 77 1.08 14.20 -14.65
N VAL A 78 2.36 14.60 -14.75
CA VAL A 78 2.83 15.94 -14.38
C VAL A 78 2.09 17.07 -15.12
N ASN A 79 1.55 16.79 -16.31
CA ASN A 79 0.81 17.77 -17.10
C ASN A 79 -0.59 18.07 -16.55
N GLN A 80 -1.13 17.20 -15.70
CA GLN A 80 -2.40 17.43 -15.00
C GLN A 80 -2.23 18.23 -13.72
N LEU A 81 -0.99 18.37 -13.21
CA LEU A 81 -0.75 19.06 -11.95
C LEU A 81 -0.69 20.59 -12.15
N PRO A 82 -1.44 21.39 -11.37
CA PRO A 82 -1.30 22.84 -11.39
C PRO A 82 0.11 23.26 -10.94
N PRO A 83 0.61 24.47 -11.24
CA PRO A 83 1.94 24.91 -10.81
C PRO A 83 2.05 25.02 -9.29
N GLY A 84 3.26 24.84 -8.73
CA GLY A 84 3.50 24.98 -7.29
C GLY A 84 4.29 23.81 -6.68
N VAL A 85 4.32 23.78 -5.34
CA VAL A 85 5.11 22.83 -4.56
C VAL A 85 4.32 21.57 -4.21
N ILE A 86 5.03 20.45 -4.02
CA ILE A 86 4.45 19.21 -3.48
C ILE A 86 4.54 19.28 -1.96
N LEU A 87 3.39 19.23 -1.28
CA LEU A 87 3.29 19.21 0.17
C LEU A 87 3.12 17.77 0.67
N ASP A 88 3.87 17.40 1.69
CA ASP A 88 3.54 16.28 2.56
C ASP A 88 3.27 16.80 3.98
N ALA A 89 2.02 16.68 4.41
CA ALA A 89 1.56 17.24 5.69
C ALA A 89 1.85 16.33 6.90
N ALA A 90 2.41 15.14 6.68
CA ALA A 90 2.84 14.20 7.72
C ALA A 90 4.06 13.41 7.21
N ALA A 91 5.15 14.13 6.94
CA ALA A 91 6.20 13.66 6.05
C ALA A 91 7.05 12.49 6.59
N GLY A 92 7.12 12.31 7.92
CA GLY A 92 7.93 11.27 8.53
C GLY A 92 9.38 11.34 8.03
N SER A 93 9.88 10.24 7.44
CA SER A 93 11.24 10.17 6.90
C SER A 93 11.48 10.98 5.62
N GLY A 94 10.41 11.46 4.98
CA GLY A 94 10.44 12.21 3.72
C GLY A 94 10.56 11.33 2.46
N VAL A 95 10.63 10.00 2.57
CA VAL A 95 10.85 9.11 1.41
C VAL A 95 9.81 9.30 0.31
N GLN A 96 8.53 9.34 0.69
CA GLN A 96 7.45 9.49 -0.29
C GLN A 96 7.50 10.86 -0.95
N LEU A 97 7.69 11.93 -0.17
CA LEU A 97 7.86 13.28 -0.71
C LEU A 97 9.08 13.39 -1.63
N ILE A 98 10.21 12.76 -1.28
CA ILE A 98 11.40 12.73 -2.12
C ILE A 98 11.10 12.04 -3.45
N ALA A 99 10.46 10.87 -3.43
CA ALA A 99 10.09 10.17 -4.66
C ALA A 99 9.14 11.01 -5.54
N LEU A 100 8.16 11.68 -4.94
CA LEU A 100 7.24 12.58 -5.64
C LEU A 100 7.97 13.79 -6.24
N THR A 101 8.80 14.48 -5.45
CA THR A 101 9.51 15.69 -5.90
C THR A 101 10.54 15.38 -6.99
N SER A 102 11.27 14.28 -6.86
CA SER A 102 12.21 13.80 -7.89
C SER A 102 11.48 13.36 -9.15
N GLY A 103 10.38 12.60 -9.05
CA GLY A 103 9.64 12.09 -10.20
C GLY A 103 8.84 13.16 -10.95
N LEU A 104 8.37 14.19 -10.23
CA LEU A 104 7.56 15.28 -10.79
C LEU A 104 8.36 16.53 -11.12
N HIS A 105 9.65 16.55 -10.80
CA HIS A 105 10.56 17.69 -10.96
C HIS A 105 9.99 18.97 -10.36
N ARG A 106 9.61 18.90 -9.08
CA ARG A 106 8.98 19.99 -8.32
C ARG A 106 9.57 20.11 -6.92
N PRO A 107 9.60 21.32 -6.35
CA PRO A 107 10.06 21.52 -4.97
C PRO A 107 9.12 20.86 -3.95
N GLY A 108 9.69 20.50 -2.80
CA GLY A 108 8.99 19.83 -1.70
C GLY A 108 8.80 20.68 -0.46
N LEU A 109 7.62 20.62 0.13
CA LEU A 109 7.32 21.13 1.46
C LEU A 109 6.93 19.94 2.36
N ALA A 110 7.77 19.60 3.33
CA ALA A 110 7.43 18.60 4.34
C ALA A 110 6.96 19.30 5.64
N ILE A 111 6.02 18.67 6.34
CA ILE A 111 5.67 19.04 7.71
C ILE A 111 5.80 17.80 8.58
N GLU A 112 6.52 17.93 9.69
CA GLU A 112 6.73 16.87 10.66
C GLU A 112 6.65 17.44 12.09
N LEU A 113 5.95 16.73 12.97
CA LEU A 113 5.71 17.17 14.34
C LEU A 113 6.95 16.98 15.21
N ASP A 114 7.67 15.86 15.02
CA ASP A 114 8.86 15.53 15.78
C ASP A 114 10.11 16.24 15.22
N PRO A 115 10.81 17.10 15.99
CA PRO A 115 11.97 17.84 15.50
C PRO A 115 13.15 16.97 15.04
N GLU A 116 13.36 15.79 15.64
CA GLU A 116 14.44 14.87 15.24
C GLU A 116 14.09 14.18 13.92
N ILE A 117 12.83 13.75 13.77
CA ILE A 117 12.34 13.18 12.50
C ILE A 117 12.37 14.23 11.39
N ALA A 118 11.96 15.47 11.67
CA ALA A 118 12.05 16.58 10.74
C ALA A 118 13.50 16.87 10.30
N LEU A 119 14.46 16.81 11.22
CA LEU A 119 15.88 16.94 10.91
C LEU A 119 16.36 15.84 9.95
N MET A 120 15.94 14.58 10.19
CA MET A 120 16.25 13.46 9.30
C MET A 120 15.59 13.60 7.92
N CYS A 121 14.32 14.03 7.88
CA CYS A 121 13.61 14.35 6.64
C CYS A 121 14.36 15.42 5.83
N ALA A 122 14.78 16.51 6.47
CA ALA A 122 15.51 17.60 5.81
C ALA A 122 16.88 17.14 5.27
N ALA A 123 17.58 16.30 6.03
CA ALA A 123 18.84 15.68 5.58
C ALA A 123 18.62 14.77 4.37
N ASN A 124 17.58 13.93 4.39
CA ASN A 124 17.22 13.05 3.29
C ASN A 124 16.86 13.85 2.03
N MET A 125 16.09 14.93 2.18
CA MET A 125 15.73 15.81 1.06
C MET A 125 16.96 16.48 0.44
N HIS A 126 17.95 16.88 1.25
CA HIS A 126 19.21 17.44 0.74
C HIS A 126 20.04 16.37 0.01
N ALA A 127 20.22 15.20 0.62
CA ALA A 127 21.04 14.12 0.08
C ALA A 127 20.50 13.55 -1.24
N MET A 128 19.19 13.64 -1.47
CA MET A 128 18.52 13.16 -2.68
C MET A 128 18.21 14.27 -3.68
N GLY A 129 18.47 15.53 -3.33
CA GLY A 129 18.29 16.67 -4.23
C GLY A 129 19.40 16.73 -5.26
N GLU A 130 19.05 17.04 -6.51
CA GLU A 130 20.05 17.36 -7.53
C GLU A 130 20.57 18.78 -7.31
N VAL A 131 21.89 18.92 -7.16
CA VAL A 131 22.54 20.19 -6.79
C VAL A 131 22.29 21.31 -7.80
N GLU A 132 22.05 20.98 -9.07
CA GLU A 132 21.85 21.93 -10.16
C GLU A 132 20.37 22.36 -10.33
N ASP A 133 19.43 21.72 -9.62
CA ASP A 133 18.02 22.07 -9.73
C ASP A 133 17.69 23.30 -8.86
N LEU A 134 17.67 24.47 -9.52
CA LEU A 134 17.29 25.75 -8.93
C LEU A 134 15.93 25.71 -8.20
N GLN A 135 15.01 24.83 -8.58
CA GLN A 135 13.72 24.71 -7.90
C GLN A 135 13.87 24.16 -6.48
N ARG A 136 14.88 23.32 -6.21
CA ARG A 136 15.20 22.79 -4.87
C ARG A 136 15.54 23.88 -3.85
N SER A 137 15.89 25.09 -4.30
CA SER A 137 16.04 26.25 -3.41
C SER A 137 14.77 26.59 -2.62
N MET A 138 13.61 26.13 -3.10
CA MET A 138 12.30 26.29 -2.46
C MET A 138 11.95 25.18 -1.48
N ASP A 139 12.77 24.13 -1.33
CA ASP A 139 12.42 23.03 -0.42
C ASP A 139 12.49 23.46 1.02
N ARG A 140 11.52 23.04 1.83
CA ARG A 140 11.54 23.25 3.28
C ARG A 140 10.97 22.05 4.01
N VAL A 141 11.47 21.84 5.22
CA VAL A 141 10.83 20.96 6.22
C VAL A 141 10.39 21.85 7.38
N LEU A 142 9.10 21.85 7.69
CA LEU A 142 8.54 22.57 8.82
C LEU A 142 8.40 21.64 10.01
N ILE A 143 8.96 22.04 11.13
CA ILE A 143 8.70 21.42 12.44
C ILE A 143 7.39 22.02 12.95
N GLY A 144 6.34 21.21 13.07
CA GLY A 144 5.05 21.65 13.59
C GLY A 144 3.89 20.74 13.20
N ASP A 145 2.68 21.18 13.56
CA ASP A 145 1.44 20.44 13.31
C ASP A 145 0.93 20.66 11.88
N GLY A 146 0.85 19.57 11.11
CA GLY A 146 0.34 19.57 9.73
C GLY A 146 -1.13 19.98 9.59
N GLY A 147 -1.92 19.94 10.66
CA GLY A 147 -3.30 20.43 10.66
C GLY A 147 -3.43 21.96 10.67
N GLN A 148 -2.34 22.69 10.93
CA GLN A 148 -2.33 24.15 11.07
C GLN A 148 -1.82 24.85 9.79
N ALA A 149 -2.55 24.70 8.68
CA ALA A 149 -2.14 25.12 7.34
C ALA A 149 -1.73 26.60 7.23
N GLU A 150 -2.51 27.52 7.82
CA GLU A 150 -2.23 28.97 7.75
C GLU A 150 -0.88 29.33 8.37
N LYS A 151 -0.56 28.74 9.52
CA LYS A 151 0.73 28.95 10.18
C LYS A 151 1.86 28.30 9.40
N ALA A 152 1.63 27.10 8.87
CA ALA A 152 2.62 26.38 8.06
C ALA A 152 2.99 27.17 6.80
N ILE A 153 1.99 27.64 6.04
CA ILE A 153 2.19 28.46 4.84
C ILE A 153 2.88 29.78 5.16
N SER A 154 2.48 30.45 6.25
CA SER A 154 3.12 31.68 6.68
C SER A 154 4.60 31.44 6.99
N ALA A 155 4.93 30.41 7.77
CA ALA A 155 6.32 30.05 8.09
C ALA A 155 7.13 29.66 6.84
N TYR A 156 6.51 28.93 5.91
CA TYR A 156 7.12 28.55 4.65
C TYR A 156 7.52 29.79 3.83
N TRP A 157 6.58 30.68 3.57
CA TRP A 157 6.85 31.89 2.79
C TRP A 157 7.83 32.84 3.50
N ASN A 158 7.77 32.95 4.83
CA ASN A 158 8.76 33.71 5.60
C ASN A 158 10.17 33.14 5.38
N SER A 159 10.34 31.82 5.46
CA SER A 159 11.62 31.14 5.25
C SER A 159 12.13 31.25 3.80
N LEU A 160 11.24 31.30 2.81
CA LEU A 160 11.62 31.58 1.42
C LEU A 160 12.17 33.00 1.31
N ARG A 161 11.50 34.00 1.89
CA ARG A 161 11.93 35.41 1.85
C ARG A 161 13.26 35.63 2.55
N GLU A 162 13.48 35.01 3.69
CA GLU A 162 14.77 35.02 4.40
C GLU A 162 15.89 34.37 3.55
N GLY A 163 15.55 33.34 2.78
CA GLY A 163 16.44 32.69 1.82
C GLY A 163 16.66 33.46 0.51
N GLY A 164 16.08 34.66 0.35
CA GLY A 164 16.18 35.50 -0.84
C GLY A 164 15.13 35.24 -1.93
N THR A 165 14.25 34.26 -1.73
CA THR A 165 13.17 33.92 -2.66
C THR A 165 11.93 34.75 -2.33
N ARG A 166 11.58 35.69 -3.21
CA ARG A 166 10.38 36.55 -3.04
C ARG A 166 9.08 35.91 -3.53
N ALA A 167 9.15 34.74 -4.14
CA ALA A 167 7.98 34.01 -4.59
C ALA A 167 7.20 33.43 -3.40
N HIS A 168 5.87 33.42 -3.53
CA HIS A 168 4.96 32.71 -2.63
C HIS A 168 4.33 31.56 -3.44
N PRO A 169 5.08 30.47 -3.68
CA PRO A 169 4.56 29.38 -4.50
C PRO A 169 3.36 28.75 -3.78
N PRO A 170 2.30 28.40 -4.53
CA PRO A 170 1.14 27.75 -3.96
C PRO A 170 1.37 26.24 -3.83
N ILE A 171 0.41 25.51 -3.25
CA ILE A 171 0.50 24.05 -3.12
C ILE A 171 -0.12 23.40 -4.36
N ALA A 172 0.72 22.76 -5.17
CA ALA A 172 0.28 22.06 -6.38
C ALA A 172 -0.37 20.71 -6.07
N MET A 173 0.15 20.02 -5.05
CA MET A 173 -0.30 18.69 -4.66
C MET A 173 -0.12 18.51 -3.16
N LEU A 174 -1.11 17.90 -2.51
CA LEU A 174 -1.02 17.46 -1.11
C LEU A 174 -0.93 15.93 -1.06
N HIS A 175 0.10 15.43 -0.39
CA HIS A 175 0.23 14.06 0.06
C HIS A 175 -0.05 13.99 1.56
N LEU A 176 -0.71 12.91 1.99
CA LEU A 176 -0.93 12.61 3.39
C LEU A 176 -0.85 11.10 3.62
N ASP A 177 0.08 10.67 4.48
CA ASP A 177 0.19 9.31 5.02
C ASP A 177 0.06 9.40 6.55
N PRO A 178 -1.16 9.40 7.11
CA PRO A 178 -1.38 9.60 8.52
C PRO A 178 -0.91 8.36 9.30
N ALA A 179 -0.13 8.62 10.36
CA ALA A 179 0.32 7.59 11.26
C ALA A 179 -0.86 7.01 12.06
N ARG A 180 -0.70 5.74 12.47
CA ARG A 180 -1.52 5.19 13.56
C ARG A 180 -0.74 5.27 14.87
N PRO A 181 -1.32 5.85 15.92
CA PRO A 181 -0.79 5.79 17.27
C PRO A 181 -0.50 4.33 17.67
N PRO A 182 0.58 4.07 18.43
CA PRO A 182 0.97 2.71 18.84
C PRO A 182 -0.10 1.95 19.63
N ASP A 183 -1.04 2.66 20.24
CA ASP A 183 -2.16 2.13 21.02
C ASP A 183 -3.45 1.89 20.20
N ALA A 184 -3.45 2.20 18.90
CA ALA A 184 -4.57 1.94 18.01
C ALA A 184 -4.87 0.43 17.92
N GLN A 185 -6.08 0.02 18.30
CA GLN A 185 -6.47 -1.39 18.32
C GLN A 185 -7.51 -1.74 17.26
N ARG A 186 -8.30 -0.77 16.79
CA ARG A 186 -9.49 -1.03 15.98
C ARG A 186 -9.24 -0.87 14.48
N HIS A 187 -8.10 -0.27 14.11
CA HIS A 187 -7.75 0.06 12.72
C HIS A 187 -8.74 1.04 12.09
N GLU A 188 -9.30 1.94 12.90
CA GLU A 188 -10.34 2.89 12.47
C GLU A 188 -9.75 4.22 11.97
N ILE A 189 -10.54 4.97 11.19
CA ILE A 189 -10.12 6.26 10.61
C ILE A 189 -9.93 7.32 11.70
N ASP A 190 -10.73 7.27 12.76
CA ASP A 190 -10.66 8.21 13.88
C ASP A 190 -9.36 8.06 14.70
N GLU A 191 -8.73 6.88 14.66
CA GLU A 191 -7.43 6.61 15.26
C GLU A 191 -6.26 7.21 14.44
N MET A 192 -6.46 7.60 13.17
CA MET A 192 -5.39 8.12 12.31
C MET A 192 -4.98 9.55 12.69
N GLN A 193 -3.67 9.83 12.67
CA GLN A 193 -3.11 11.14 12.99
C GLN A 193 -2.14 11.61 11.90
N PRO A 194 -2.28 12.84 11.37
CA PRO A 194 -3.35 13.80 11.70
C PRO A 194 -4.73 13.35 11.19
N SER A 195 -5.79 13.79 11.87
CA SER A 195 -7.16 13.49 11.45
C SER A 195 -7.46 14.09 10.06
N LEU A 196 -8.04 13.29 9.18
CA LEU A 196 -8.31 13.66 7.78
C LEU A 196 -9.18 14.92 7.66
N THR A 197 -10.29 15.00 8.40
CA THR A 197 -11.28 16.08 8.21
C THR A 197 -10.72 17.46 8.57
N PRO A 198 -10.15 17.69 9.79
CA PRO A 198 -9.57 18.98 10.11
C PRO A 198 -8.43 19.36 9.19
N LEU A 199 -7.57 18.41 8.80
CA LEU A 199 -6.44 18.68 7.92
C LEU A 199 -6.90 19.14 6.54
N LEU A 200 -7.77 18.37 5.88
CA LEU A 200 -8.23 18.71 4.53
C LEU A 200 -8.98 20.05 4.52
N LYS A 201 -9.81 20.33 5.53
CA LYS A 201 -10.47 21.64 5.68
C LYS A 201 -9.50 22.79 5.88
N SER A 202 -8.38 22.56 6.57
CA SER A 202 -7.34 23.57 6.79
C SER A 202 -6.61 23.90 5.49
N TRP A 203 -6.30 22.87 4.69
CA TRP A 203 -5.49 22.99 3.47
C TRP A 203 -6.26 23.37 2.20
N VAL A 204 -7.58 23.10 2.12
CA VAL A 204 -8.38 23.29 0.88
C VAL A 204 -8.17 24.65 0.20
N LYS A 205 -8.05 25.74 0.96
CA LYS A 205 -7.87 27.11 0.45
C LYS A 205 -6.46 27.44 -0.04
N HIS A 206 -5.49 26.57 0.23
CA HIS A 206 -4.09 26.74 -0.16
C HIS A 206 -3.70 25.83 -1.34
N LEU A 207 -4.60 24.94 -1.76
CA LEU A 207 -4.39 24.04 -2.89
C LEU A 207 -4.75 24.75 -4.20
N GLU A 208 -3.84 24.67 -5.16
CA GLU A 208 -4.17 25.05 -6.53
C GLU A 208 -5.13 24.05 -7.15
N VAL A 209 -5.99 24.57 -8.03
CA VAL A 209 -7.00 23.78 -8.72
C VAL A 209 -6.49 23.43 -10.12
N GLY A 210 -6.27 22.14 -10.36
CA GLY A 210 -5.93 21.62 -11.69
C GLY A 210 -7.18 21.30 -12.54
N PRO A 211 -7.01 20.69 -13.72
CA PRO A 211 -8.09 20.44 -14.68
C PRO A 211 -9.28 19.65 -14.13
N ARG A 212 -9.05 18.79 -13.13
CA ARG A 212 -10.10 17.96 -12.50
C ARG A 212 -10.31 18.29 -11.02
N GLY A 213 -9.84 19.43 -10.55
CA GLY A 213 -9.85 19.80 -9.14
C GLY A 213 -8.45 19.77 -8.50
N PRO A 214 -8.36 20.00 -7.18
CA PRO A 214 -7.08 19.94 -6.47
C PRO A 214 -6.46 18.54 -6.55
N ALA A 215 -5.12 18.49 -6.55
CA ALA A 215 -4.39 17.22 -6.54
C ALA A 215 -4.12 16.79 -5.09
N VAL A 216 -4.82 15.75 -4.64
CA VAL A 216 -4.64 15.21 -3.26
C VAL A 216 -4.49 13.70 -3.31
N LEU A 217 -3.44 13.19 -2.67
CA LEU A 217 -3.16 11.77 -2.50
C LEU A 217 -3.25 11.42 -1.02
N LEU A 218 -4.17 10.54 -0.67
CA LEU A 218 -4.34 10.02 0.68
C LEU A 218 -3.86 8.58 0.74
N ASP A 219 -2.82 8.31 1.51
CA ASP A 219 -2.40 6.97 1.88
C ASP A 219 -3.17 6.54 3.13
N LEU A 220 -3.86 5.41 3.06
CA LEU A 220 -4.76 4.95 4.10
C LEU A 220 -4.44 3.51 4.51
N SER A 221 -4.96 3.11 5.66
CA SER A 221 -4.82 1.74 6.15
C SER A 221 -5.47 0.75 5.17
N PRO A 222 -4.77 -0.31 4.73
CA PRO A 222 -5.37 -1.36 3.88
C PRO A 222 -6.38 -2.25 4.61
N ARG A 223 -6.69 -1.92 5.88
CA ARG A 223 -7.66 -2.61 6.72
C ARG A 223 -9.00 -1.87 6.83
N LEU A 224 -9.14 -0.72 6.18
CA LEU A 224 -10.40 0.01 6.20
C LEU A 224 -11.49 -0.82 5.50
N ASN A 225 -12.62 -1.00 6.17
CA ASN A 225 -13.79 -1.67 5.60
C ASN A 225 -14.63 -0.74 4.71
N GLU A 226 -15.68 -1.26 4.06
CA GLU A 226 -16.56 -0.49 3.16
C GLU A 226 -17.20 0.73 3.86
N ASP A 227 -17.65 0.58 5.11
CA ASP A 227 -18.25 1.68 5.89
C ASP A 227 -17.25 2.81 6.13
N GLN A 228 -16.01 2.46 6.48
CA GLN A 228 -14.94 3.41 6.69
C GLN A 228 -14.52 4.11 5.40
N GLN A 229 -14.39 3.37 4.30
CA GLN A 229 -14.12 3.97 2.99
C GLN A 229 -15.24 4.96 2.61
N SER A 230 -16.50 4.62 2.90
CA SER A 230 -17.65 5.52 2.70
C SER A 230 -17.56 6.79 3.56
N LEU A 231 -17.04 6.69 4.80
CA LEU A 231 -16.77 7.88 5.63
C LEU A 231 -15.67 8.76 5.02
N VAL A 232 -14.60 8.17 4.47
CA VAL A 232 -13.57 8.94 3.73
C VAL A 232 -14.19 9.64 2.52
N ASP A 233 -15.02 8.95 1.75
CA ASP A 233 -15.71 9.53 0.59
C ASP A 233 -16.60 10.71 1.01
N ALA A 234 -17.30 10.61 2.14
CA ALA A 234 -18.09 11.72 2.68
C ALA A 234 -17.21 12.91 3.11
N VAL A 235 -16.05 12.66 3.72
CA VAL A 235 -15.08 13.72 4.07
C VAL A 235 -14.54 14.40 2.81
N ILE A 236 -14.23 13.63 1.77
CA ILE A 236 -13.79 14.17 0.48
C ILE A 236 -14.91 14.99 -0.16
N GLU A 237 -16.13 14.48 -0.25
CA GLU A 237 -17.26 15.18 -0.88
C GLU A 237 -17.61 16.48 -0.16
N THR A 238 -17.55 16.49 1.18
CA THR A 238 -17.82 17.70 1.96
C THR A 238 -16.70 18.74 1.90
N THR A 239 -15.48 18.34 1.54
CA THR A 239 -14.33 19.25 1.43
C THR A 239 -14.07 19.70 -0.01
N PHE A 240 -14.27 18.80 -0.97
CA PHE A 240 -13.98 18.92 -2.40
C PHE A 240 -15.23 18.54 -3.21
N LEU A 241 -16.26 19.40 -3.15
CA LEU A 241 -17.57 19.14 -3.74
C LEU A 241 -17.47 18.79 -5.24
N GLY A 242 -18.00 17.64 -5.63
CA GLY A 242 -18.03 17.17 -7.02
C GLY A 242 -16.66 16.83 -7.62
N VAL A 243 -15.59 16.77 -6.81
CA VAL A 243 -14.24 16.44 -7.29
C VAL A 243 -14.10 14.92 -7.44
N PRO A 244 -13.69 14.44 -8.62
CA PRO A 244 -13.53 13.01 -8.89
C PRO A 244 -12.45 12.38 -8.02
N ARG A 245 -12.57 11.08 -7.79
CA ARG A 245 -11.58 10.29 -7.04
C ARG A 245 -11.46 8.88 -7.61
N THR A 246 -10.28 8.30 -7.42
CA THR A 246 -9.99 6.91 -7.74
C THR A 246 -9.41 6.25 -6.50
N TRP A 247 -10.07 5.21 -5.99
CA TRP A 247 -9.52 4.35 -4.96
C TRP A 247 -8.52 3.37 -5.57
N GLU A 248 -7.37 3.20 -4.92
CA GLU A 248 -6.32 2.29 -5.37
C GLU A 248 -5.99 1.25 -4.29
N TRP A 249 -6.07 -0.02 -4.66
CA TRP A 249 -5.58 -1.16 -3.89
C TRP A 249 -4.27 -1.66 -4.50
N LEU A 250 -3.21 -1.64 -3.72
CA LEU A 250 -1.90 -2.14 -4.13
C LEU A 250 -1.56 -3.43 -3.39
N SER A 251 -1.18 -4.45 -4.16
CA SER A 251 -0.71 -5.75 -3.67
C SER A 251 0.69 -6.06 -4.18
N GLN A 252 1.59 -6.42 -3.26
CA GLN A 252 2.89 -7.03 -3.55
C GLN A 252 2.80 -8.57 -3.67
N GLY A 253 1.59 -9.12 -3.58
CA GLY A 253 1.26 -10.53 -3.65
C GLY A 253 1.20 -11.18 -2.28
N GLY A 254 1.06 -12.51 -2.26
CA GLY A 254 1.04 -13.27 -1.01
C GLY A 254 -0.31 -13.28 -0.28
N GLY A 255 -1.39 -12.83 -0.92
CA GLY A 255 -2.75 -12.94 -0.39
C GLY A 255 -3.12 -11.86 0.63
N ARG A 256 -2.63 -10.62 0.44
CA ARG A 256 -3.01 -9.45 1.24
C ARG A 256 -2.95 -8.18 0.41
N ILE A 257 -3.69 -7.16 0.84
CA ILE A 257 -3.53 -5.79 0.36
C ILE A 257 -2.40 -5.15 1.18
N ASP A 258 -1.40 -4.59 0.51
CA ASP A 258 -0.27 -3.94 1.18
C ASP A 258 -0.52 -2.44 1.38
N ARG A 259 -1.21 -1.78 0.44
CA ARG A 259 -1.60 -0.36 0.57
C ARG A 259 -2.99 -0.08 0.01
N LEU A 260 -3.64 0.90 0.61
CA LEU A 260 -4.89 1.49 0.16
C LEU A 260 -4.67 2.98 0.03
N SER A 261 -5.10 3.59 -1.08
CA SER A 261 -4.98 5.03 -1.26
C SER A 261 -6.14 5.63 -2.03
N VAL A 262 -6.35 6.93 -1.89
CA VAL A 262 -7.34 7.70 -2.65
C VAL A 262 -6.65 8.80 -3.43
N TRP A 263 -6.89 8.80 -4.74
CA TRP A 263 -6.34 9.75 -5.70
C TRP A 263 -7.43 10.73 -6.07
N ILE A 264 -7.31 11.99 -5.66
CA ILE A 264 -8.38 13.00 -5.74
C ILE A 264 -8.05 14.04 -6.81
N GLY A 265 -9.08 14.47 -7.52
CA GLY A 265 -9.07 15.56 -8.49
C GLY A 265 -8.10 15.30 -9.62
N SER A 266 -7.10 16.17 -9.78
CA SER A 266 -6.15 16.08 -10.90
C SER A 266 -5.21 14.86 -10.83
N LEU A 267 -5.21 14.11 -9.72
CA LEU A 267 -4.56 12.81 -9.61
C LEU A 267 -5.46 11.63 -9.99
N SER A 268 -6.78 11.81 -9.93
CA SER A 268 -7.73 10.75 -10.22
C SER A 268 -7.72 10.35 -11.70
N THR A 269 -8.21 9.17 -12.01
CA THR A 269 -8.47 8.71 -13.38
C THR A 269 -9.96 8.78 -13.69
N LYS A 270 -10.39 8.33 -14.87
CA LYS A 270 -11.81 8.32 -15.24
C LYS A 270 -12.61 7.28 -14.47
N ASN A 271 -11.92 6.30 -13.89
CA ASN A 271 -12.52 5.17 -13.19
C ASN A 271 -12.50 5.41 -11.68
N SER A 272 -13.49 4.89 -10.98
CA SER A 272 -13.58 5.01 -9.52
C SER A 272 -12.65 4.06 -8.76
N ALA A 273 -12.20 2.96 -9.37
CA ALA A 273 -11.30 1.99 -8.75
C ALA A 273 -10.11 1.61 -9.63
N ARG A 274 -9.00 1.32 -8.95
CA ARG A 274 -7.75 0.80 -9.50
C ARG A 274 -7.20 -0.30 -8.61
N CYS A 275 -6.73 -1.38 -9.22
CA CYS A 275 -5.92 -2.39 -8.56
C CYS A 275 -4.53 -2.42 -9.21
N VAL A 276 -3.49 -2.40 -8.38
CA VAL A 276 -2.09 -2.43 -8.81
C VAL A 276 -1.39 -3.64 -8.24
N ARG A 277 -0.81 -4.46 -9.12
CA ARG A 277 0.07 -5.56 -8.74
C ARG A 277 1.52 -5.10 -8.83
N MET A 278 2.18 -4.99 -7.67
CA MET A 278 3.56 -4.54 -7.57
C MET A 278 4.55 -5.70 -7.48
N GLY A 279 5.52 -5.74 -8.38
CA GLY A 279 6.66 -6.65 -8.29
C GLY A 279 7.67 -6.20 -7.23
N ARG A 280 8.91 -6.71 -7.32
CA ARG A 280 9.96 -6.28 -6.39
C ARG A 280 10.40 -4.83 -6.60
N LYS A 281 10.29 -4.32 -7.83
CA LYS A 281 10.79 -3.00 -8.23
C LYS A 281 9.82 -2.18 -9.07
N ASN A 282 9.00 -2.84 -9.88
CA ASN A 282 8.12 -2.19 -10.84
C ASN A 282 6.70 -2.72 -10.70
N ILE A 283 5.73 -1.96 -11.21
CA ILE A 283 4.36 -2.42 -11.42
C ILE A 283 4.41 -3.57 -12.43
N MET A 284 3.81 -4.70 -12.07
CA MET A 284 3.68 -5.87 -12.93
C MET A 284 2.43 -5.77 -13.80
N ALA A 285 1.32 -5.36 -13.18
CA ALA A 285 0.05 -5.19 -13.86
C ALA A 285 -0.79 -4.14 -13.13
N SER A 286 -1.70 -3.50 -13.86
CA SER A 286 -2.72 -2.64 -13.28
C SER A 286 -4.03 -2.80 -14.03
N ILE A 287 -5.13 -2.79 -13.29
CA ILE A 287 -6.47 -2.76 -13.85
C ILE A 287 -7.24 -1.62 -13.22
N GLU A 288 -7.97 -0.87 -14.03
CA GLU A 288 -8.87 0.19 -13.59
C GLU A 288 -10.27 -0.07 -14.14
N GLY A 289 -11.28 0.39 -13.42
CA GLY A 289 -12.67 0.28 -13.85
C GLY A 289 -13.64 0.65 -12.74
N GLU A 290 -14.90 0.29 -12.98
CA GLU A 290 -15.94 0.46 -11.98
C GLU A 290 -16.10 -0.81 -11.15
N PRO A 291 -16.13 -0.71 -9.81
CA PRO A 291 -16.35 -1.84 -8.92
C PRO A 291 -17.64 -2.60 -9.24
N ARG A 292 -17.54 -3.92 -9.34
CA ARG A 292 -18.67 -4.83 -9.45
C ARG A 292 -18.67 -5.81 -8.30
N LYS A 293 -19.87 -6.11 -7.78
CA LYS A 293 -20.08 -7.20 -6.82
C LYS A 293 -20.38 -8.47 -7.59
N SER A 294 -19.83 -9.59 -7.13
CA SER A 294 -20.15 -10.91 -7.67
C SER A 294 -20.99 -11.70 -6.70
N VAL A 295 -21.88 -12.52 -7.25
CA VAL A 295 -22.65 -13.49 -6.49
C VAL A 295 -21.76 -14.72 -6.31
N VAL A 296 -21.54 -15.12 -5.06
CA VAL A 296 -20.91 -16.39 -4.75
C VAL A 296 -21.95 -17.49 -4.91
N GLU A 297 -21.67 -18.49 -5.73
CA GLU A 297 -22.56 -19.62 -5.91
C GLU A 297 -22.25 -20.70 -4.85
N PRO A 298 -23.16 -20.97 -3.89
CA PRO A 298 -22.95 -22.03 -2.93
C PRO A 298 -22.96 -23.37 -3.65
N MET A 299 -21.97 -24.21 -3.33
CA MET A 299 -21.86 -25.53 -3.95
C MET A 299 -22.52 -26.61 -3.10
N SER A 300 -23.47 -27.35 -3.68
CA SER A 300 -24.14 -28.48 -3.04
C SER A 300 -23.47 -29.84 -3.31
N SER A 301 -22.65 -29.92 -4.34
CA SER A 301 -21.86 -31.08 -4.74
C SER A 301 -20.39 -30.71 -4.87
N PRO A 302 -19.44 -31.67 -4.72
CA PRO A 302 -18.04 -31.43 -5.05
C PRO A 302 -17.87 -30.93 -6.50
N PRO A 303 -16.88 -30.05 -6.76
CA PRO A 303 -16.60 -29.62 -8.12
C PRO A 303 -16.15 -30.79 -8.99
N PRO A 304 -16.35 -30.74 -10.31
CA PRO A 304 -15.97 -31.84 -11.19
C PRO A 304 -14.44 -31.96 -11.30
N PHE A 305 -13.95 -33.20 -11.39
CA PHE A 305 -12.56 -33.45 -11.79
C PHE A 305 -12.30 -32.90 -13.20
N GLY A 306 -11.11 -32.38 -13.44
CA GLY A 306 -10.74 -31.76 -14.72
C GLY A 306 -11.15 -30.29 -14.86
N ALA A 307 -12.00 -29.75 -13.99
CA ALA A 307 -12.18 -28.30 -13.89
C ALA A 307 -10.95 -27.65 -13.26
N TYR A 308 -10.84 -26.33 -13.40
CA TYR A 308 -9.69 -25.55 -12.93
C TYR A 308 -10.11 -24.66 -11.77
N LEU A 309 -9.33 -24.68 -10.68
CA LEU A 309 -9.45 -23.72 -9.60
C LEU A 309 -8.31 -22.71 -9.68
N THR A 310 -8.68 -21.44 -9.51
CA THR A 310 -7.74 -20.33 -9.47
C THR A 310 -7.90 -19.58 -8.15
N ILE A 311 -6.79 -19.40 -7.44
CA ILE A 311 -6.67 -18.46 -6.33
C ILE A 311 -6.26 -17.11 -6.92
N VAL A 312 -7.10 -16.10 -6.74
CA VAL A 312 -6.90 -14.75 -7.29
C VAL A 312 -6.39 -13.82 -6.18
N ASP A 313 -5.62 -12.79 -6.54
CA ASP A 313 -5.17 -11.77 -5.60
C ASP A 313 -6.36 -11.08 -4.89
N PRO A 314 -6.42 -11.05 -3.55
CA PRO A 314 -7.51 -10.43 -2.83
C PRO A 314 -7.66 -8.92 -3.08
N ALA A 315 -6.60 -8.21 -3.47
CA ALA A 315 -6.72 -6.78 -3.83
C ALA A 315 -7.60 -6.57 -5.06
N LEU A 316 -7.57 -7.51 -6.01
CA LEU A 316 -8.40 -7.46 -7.22
C LEU A 316 -9.89 -7.65 -6.88
N VAL A 317 -10.20 -8.47 -5.89
CA VAL A 317 -11.57 -8.69 -5.45
C VAL A 317 -12.07 -7.54 -4.58
N GLN A 318 -11.26 -7.07 -3.63
CA GLN A 318 -11.58 -5.97 -2.73
C GLN A 318 -11.75 -4.63 -3.45
N SER A 319 -11.05 -4.41 -4.57
CA SER A 319 -11.28 -3.26 -5.45
C SER A 319 -12.54 -3.39 -6.31
N GLY A 320 -13.22 -4.54 -6.30
CA GLY A 320 -14.39 -4.80 -7.14
C GLY A 320 -14.06 -5.02 -8.63
N LEU A 321 -12.78 -5.14 -9.00
CA LEU A 321 -12.34 -5.24 -10.39
C LEU A 321 -12.20 -6.69 -10.90
N HIS A 322 -12.45 -7.66 -10.04
CA HIS A 322 -12.35 -9.10 -10.33
C HIS A 322 -13.23 -9.58 -11.49
N GLU A 323 -14.42 -9.01 -11.71
CA GLU A 323 -15.23 -9.34 -12.90
C GLU A 323 -14.62 -8.82 -14.20
N ALA A 324 -14.07 -7.59 -14.17
CA ALA A 324 -13.41 -7.00 -15.34
C ALA A 324 -12.14 -7.78 -15.71
N TRP A 325 -11.41 -8.24 -14.69
CA TRP A 325 -10.30 -9.16 -14.89
C TRP A 325 -10.76 -10.52 -15.41
N ALA A 326 -11.83 -11.10 -14.84
CA ALA A 326 -12.30 -12.43 -15.25
C ALA A 326 -12.78 -12.44 -16.71
N GLU A 327 -13.38 -11.34 -17.19
CA GLU A 327 -13.77 -11.17 -18.62
C GLU A 327 -12.59 -11.23 -19.58
N GLN A 328 -11.38 -10.88 -19.11
CA GLN A 328 -10.14 -10.98 -19.89
C GLN A 328 -9.46 -12.35 -19.68
N ALA A 329 -9.46 -12.83 -18.43
CA ALA A 329 -8.74 -14.03 -18.01
C ALA A 329 -9.40 -15.34 -18.43
N VAL A 330 -10.73 -15.37 -18.56
CA VAL A 330 -11.48 -16.60 -18.86
C VAL A 330 -11.84 -16.64 -20.34
N PRO A 331 -11.49 -17.70 -21.08
CA PRO A 331 -11.91 -17.86 -22.47
C PRO A 331 -13.44 -17.79 -22.61
N GLU A 332 -13.96 -17.12 -23.65
CA GLU A 332 -15.41 -16.93 -23.85
C GLU A 332 -16.20 -18.25 -23.89
N SER A 333 -15.57 -19.33 -24.34
CA SER A 333 -16.19 -20.66 -24.39
C SER A 333 -16.21 -21.41 -23.05
N ALA A 334 -15.56 -20.88 -22.01
CA ALA A 334 -15.43 -21.53 -20.72
C ALA A 334 -16.51 -21.07 -19.74
N GLY A 335 -17.09 -22.00 -19.00
CA GLY A 335 -17.93 -21.68 -17.84
C GLY A 335 -17.06 -21.21 -16.68
N ARG A 336 -17.58 -20.26 -15.89
CA ARG A 336 -16.92 -19.74 -14.69
C ARG A 336 -17.91 -19.47 -13.57
N SER A 337 -17.48 -19.66 -12.32
CA SER A 337 -18.22 -19.24 -11.12
C SER A 337 -17.26 -18.84 -10.00
N TRP A 338 -17.61 -17.81 -9.23
CA TRP A 338 -16.89 -17.48 -8.00
C TRP A 338 -17.36 -18.36 -6.86
N LEU A 339 -16.44 -19.09 -6.25
CA LEU A 339 -16.69 -19.95 -5.09
C LEU A 339 -16.39 -19.25 -3.77
N ARG A 340 -15.55 -18.20 -3.81
CA ARG A 340 -15.17 -17.40 -2.66
C ARG A 340 -14.68 -16.04 -3.14
N VAL A 341 -15.22 -14.95 -2.60
CA VAL A 341 -14.77 -13.58 -2.90
C VAL A 341 -14.24 -12.85 -1.65
N GLU A 342 -14.25 -13.52 -0.50
CA GLU A 342 -13.82 -12.93 0.76
C GLU A 342 -12.49 -13.52 1.27
N GLY A 343 -11.87 -12.78 2.19
CA GLY A 343 -10.64 -13.20 2.86
C GLY A 343 -9.40 -13.14 1.96
N ARG A 344 -8.39 -13.96 2.29
CA ARG A 344 -7.06 -13.90 1.68
C ARG A 344 -6.90 -14.74 0.41
N ARG A 345 -7.91 -15.55 0.08
CA ARG A 345 -7.85 -16.54 -0.99
C ARG A 345 -9.19 -16.61 -1.73
N PRO A 346 -9.58 -15.57 -2.47
CA PRO A 346 -10.68 -15.68 -3.42
C PRO A 346 -10.46 -16.86 -4.38
N LEU A 347 -11.54 -17.57 -4.70
CA LEU A 347 -11.53 -18.79 -5.51
C LEU A 347 -12.48 -18.63 -6.69
N LEU A 348 -11.92 -18.78 -7.89
CA LEU A 348 -12.64 -18.87 -9.15
C LEU A 348 -12.55 -20.31 -9.65
N ILE A 349 -13.69 -20.91 -10.03
CA ILE A 349 -13.72 -22.17 -10.78
C ILE A 349 -13.99 -21.90 -12.25
N THR A 350 -13.31 -22.62 -13.13
CA THR A 350 -13.46 -22.53 -14.59
C THR A 350 -13.47 -23.91 -15.22
N THR A 351 -14.13 -24.07 -16.37
CA THR A 351 -14.18 -25.36 -17.10
C THR A 351 -12.96 -25.59 -17.99
N GLN A 352 -12.13 -24.57 -18.20
CA GLN A 352 -10.92 -24.60 -19.02
C GLN A 352 -9.82 -23.76 -18.34
N PRO A 353 -8.53 -23.92 -18.70
CA PRO A 353 -7.46 -23.04 -18.22
C PRO A 353 -7.76 -21.57 -18.50
N LEU A 354 -7.19 -20.69 -17.69
CA LEU A 354 -7.17 -19.25 -17.97
C LEU A 354 -6.34 -18.95 -19.22
N SER A 355 -6.64 -17.84 -19.87
CA SER A 355 -5.79 -17.25 -20.90
C SER A 355 -4.42 -16.90 -20.33
N THR A 356 -3.35 -17.23 -21.05
CA THR A 356 -1.98 -16.88 -20.66
C THR A 356 -1.65 -15.48 -21.13
N ASP A 357 -1.40 -14.58 -20.19
CA ASP A 357 -1.04 -13.18 -20.43
C ASP A 357 -0.37 -12.62 -19.17
N ASP A 358 0.74 -11.89 -19.33
CA ASP A 358 1.54 -11.41 -18.19
C ASP A 358 0.74 -10.50 -17.24
N ASP A 359 -0.18 -9.69 -17.75
CA ASP A 359 -1.02 -8.80 -16.94
C ASP A 359 -2.10 -9.58 -16.18
N ILE A 360 -2.64 -10.64 -16.80
CA ILE A 360 -3.61 -11.55 -16.19
C ILE A 360 -2.92 -12.38 -15.09
N ASP A 361 -1.79 -12.99 -15.43
CA ASP A 361 -1.02 -13.90 -14.59
C ASP A 361 -0.46 -13.18 -13.36
N ALA A 362 -0.21 -11.87 -13.45
CA ALA A 362 0.23 -11.06 -12.32
C ALA A 362 -0.74 -11.11 -11.12
N PHE A 363 -2.05 -11.25 -11.38
CA PHE A 363 -3.09 -11.36 -10.34
C PHE A 363 -3.42 -12.80 -9.92
N VAL A 364 -2.80 -13.80 -10.55
CA VAL A 364 -3.00 -15.22 -10.21
C VAL A 364 -2.01 -15.63 -9.12
N ILE A 365 -2.53 -16.08 -7.96
CA ILE A 365 -1.71 -16.62 -6.87
C ILE A 365 -1.35 -18.10 -7.14
N ALA A 366 -2.33 -18.87 -7.63
CA ALA A 366 -2.18 -20.26 -8.02
C ALA A 366 -3.34 -20.66 -8.94
N THR A 367 -3.09 -21.48 -9.95
CA THR A 367 -4.13 -22.04 -10.82
C THR A 367 -3.80 -23.49 -11.16
N GLY A 368 -4.81 -24.36 -11.24
CA GLY A 368 -4.57 -25.77 -11.52
C GLY A 368 -5.83 -26.60 -11.70
N GLU A 369 -5.65 -27.74 -12.35
CA GLU A 369 -6.68 -28.73 -12.63
C GLU A 369 -7.03 -29.51 -11.35
N ILE A 370 -8.31 -29.70 -11.07
CA ILE A 370 -8.81 -30.48 -9.94
C ILE A 370 -8.54 -31.97 -10.19
N VAL A 371 -7.67 -32.57 -9.37
CA VAL A 371 -7.26 -33.98 -9.50
C VAL A 371 -7.62 -34.83 -8.29
N GLN A 372 -7.96 -34.22 -7.15
CA GLN A 372 -8.32 -34.96 -5.94
C GLN A 372 -9.31 -34.22 -5.05
N HIS A 373 -10.27 -34.98 -4.50
CA HIS A 373 -11.11 -34.57 -3.38
C HIS A 373 -10.75 -35.32 -2.11
N ARG A 374 -10.85 -34.64 -0.97
CA ARG A 374 -10.64 -35.20 0.38
C ARG A 374 -11.68 -34.64 1.33
N LEU A 375 -12.21 -35.51 2.19
CA LEU A 375 -13.21 -35.14 3.20
C LEU A 375 -12.60 -34.76 4.55
N THR A 376 -11.28 -34.96 4.71
CA THR A 376 -10.55 -34.66 5.95
C THR A 376 -9.45 -33.65 5.70
N PRO A 377 -9.17 -32.76 6.68
CA PRO A 377 -8.04 -31.85 6.60
C PRO A 377 -6.70 -32.61 6.52
N PRO A 378 -5.64 -31.96 6.04
CA PRO A 378 -4.29 -32.46 6.23
C PRO A 378 -3.94 -32.42 7.73
N GLU A 379 -3.60 -33.57 8.30
CA GLU A 379 -3.26 -33.73 9.73
C GLU A 379 -1.93 -34.44 9.89
N LEU A 380 -1.24 -34.23 11.01
CA LEU A 380 0.11 -34.78 11.23
C LEU A 380 0.20 -36.30 11.13
N HIS A 381 -0.88 -37.01 11.45
CA HIS A 381 -0.94 -38.48 11.44
C HIS A 381 -1.47 -39.06 10.11
N THR A 382 -1.97 -38.21 9.21
CA THR A 382 -2.48 -38.62 7.87
C THR A 382 -1.72 -37.96 6.72
N ILE A 383 -0.64 -37.22 7.01
CA ILE A 383 0.06 -36.40 6.02
C ILE A 383 0.79 -37.27 4.98
N GLU A 384 1.33 -38.41 5.37
CA GLU A 384 1.96 -39.37 4.46
C GLU A 384 0.93 -40.00 3.50
N LEU A 385 -0.27 -40.30 3.99
CA LEU A 385 -1.38 -40.77 3.15
C LEU A 385 -1.86 -39.67 2.19
N THR A 386 -1.81 -38.42 2.64
CA THR A 386 -2.10 -37.25 1.80
C THR A 386 -1.09 -37.13 0.66
N ALA A 387 0.21 -37.26 0.97
CA ALA A 387 1.29 -37.23 0.00
C ALA A 387 1.17 -38.35 -1.04
N GLN A 388 1.03 -39.61 -0.59
CA GLN A 388 0.90 -40.75 -1.50
C GLN A 388 -0.29 -40.63 -2.45
N SER A 389 -1.42 -40.12 -1.93
CA SER A 389 -2.61 -39.93 -2.75
C SER A 389 -2.45 -38.81 -3.78
N ALA A 390 -1.79 -37.71 -3.43
CA ALA A 390 -1.48 -36.63 -4.36
C ALA A 390 -0.49 -37.10 -5.44
N ALA A 391 0.54 -37.86 -5.06
CA ALA A 391 1.53 -38.43 -5.97
C ALA A 391 0.91 -39.38 -7.01
N ARG A 392 -0.08 -40.21 -6.61
CA ARG A 392 -0.85 -41.05 -7.55
C ARG A 392 -1.59 -40.24 -8.62
N ASN A 393 -1.89 -38.98 -8.34
CA ASN A 393 -2.51 -38.04 -9.27
C ASN A 393 -1.49 -37.14 -10.00
N GLY A 394 -0.21 -37.52 -10.00
CA GLY A 394 0.85 -36.83 -10.72
C GLY A 394 1.37 -35.55 -10.05
N VAL A 395 1.10 -35.36 -8.75
CA VAL A 395 1.55 -34.17 -8.01
C VAL A 395 2.74 -34.53 -7.12
N GLY A 396 3.91 -33.98 -7.44
CA GLY A 396 5.18 -34.19 -6.71
C GLY A 396 5.46 -33.14 -5.65
N LYS A 397 4.65 -32.07 -5.58
CA LYS A 397 4.75 -31.03 -4.54
C LYS A 397 3.40 -30.38 -4.29
N VAL A 398 3.00 -30.21 -3.03
CA VAL A 398 1.72 -29.58 -2.67
C VAL A 398 1.94 -28.40 -1.72
N THR A 399 1.45 -27.22 -2.11
CA THR A 399 1.36 -26.05 -1.21
C THR A 399 0.02 -26.04 -0.49
N LEU A 400 0.02 -26.00 0.84
CA LEU A 400 -1.19 -25.92 1.65
C LEU A 400 -1.75 -24.49 1.64
N ARG A 401 -2.83 -24.29 0.88
CA ARG A 401 -3.61 -23.04 0.75
C ARG A 401 -4.99 -23.13 1.42
N CYS A 402 -5.21 -24.15 2.24
CA CYS A 402 -6.42 -24.31 3.03
C CYS A 402 -6.36 -23.53 4.35
N SER A 403 -7.53 -23.34 4.96
CA SER A 403 -7.70 -22.78 6.31
C SER A 403 -7.22 -23.80 7.36
N LEU A 404 -6.05 -23.55 7.95
CA LEU A 404 -5.42 -24.36 8.98
C LEU A 404 -4.98 -23.46 10.14
N ASP A 405 -4.82 -24.06 11.33
CA ASP A 405 -4.24 -23.37 12.48
C ASP A 405 -2.82 -22.82 12.12
N PRO A 406 -2.58 -21.49 12.28
CA PRO A 406 -1.30 -20.88 11.99
C PRO A 406 -0.10 -21.53 12.71
N ASP A 407 -0.30 -22.08 13.91
CA ASP A 407 0.77 -22.67 14.72
C ASP A 407 1.22 -24.03 14.16
N ILE A 408 0.29 -24.79 13.58
CA ILE A 408 0.57 -26.12 13.03
C ILE A 408 0.90 -26.10 11.53
N HIS A 409 0.45 -25.07 10.80
CA HIS A 409 0.59 -24.98 9.34
C HIS A 409 2.04 -25.17 8.84
N PRO A 410 3.08 -24.52 9.40
CA PRO A 410 4.47 -24.71 8.95
C PRO A 410 4.97 -26.14 9.13
N THR A 411 4.50 -26.81 10.19
CA THR A 411 4.88 -28.20 10.49
C THR A 411 4.23 -29.17 9.50
N LEU A 412 2.93 -28.98 9.20
CA LEU A 412 2.22 -29.77 8.20
C LEU A 412 2.85 -29.60 6.81
N GLN A 413 3.12 -28.37 6.39
CA GLN A 413 3.77 -28.08 5.10
C GLN A 413 5.13 -28.79 5.00
N ARG A 414 5.97 -28.69 6.03
CA ARG A 414 7.29 -29.34 6.05
C ARG A 414 7.21 -30.87 5.98
N ARG A 415 6.26 -31.48 6.69
CA ARG A 415 6.06 -32.93 6.63
C ARG A 415 5.56 -33.39 5.27
N LEU A 416 4.62 -32.64 4.68
CA LEU A 416 4.11 -32.90 3.33
C LEU A 416 5.22 -32.80 2.29
N ASP A 417 6.04 -31.74 2.33
CA ASP A 417 7.19 -31.56 1.44
C ASP A 417 8.19 -32.73 1.57
N LYS A 418 8.45 -33.19 2.80
CA LYS A 418 9.34 -34.33 3.05
C LYS A 418 8.75 -35.63 2.48
N ALA A 419 7.46 -35.88 2.69
CA ALA A 419 6.79 -37.09 2.21
C ALA A 419 6.65 -37.11 0.68
N LEU A 420 6.53 -35.96 0.03
CA LEU A 420 6.44 -35.84 -1.41
C LEU A 420 7.80 -35.85 -2.13
N LYS A 421 8.91 -35.65 -1.41
CA LYS A 421 10.26 -35.52 -1.98
C LYS A 421 10.71 -36.72 -2.84
N GLU A 422 10.18 -37.90 -2.56
CA GLU A 422 10.52 -39.15 -3.28
C GLU A 422 9.69 -39.36 -4.55
N PHE A 423 8.72 -38.49 -4.82
CA PHE A 423 7.81 -38.61 -5.96
C PHE A 423 8.10 -37.52 -7.00
N ASP A 424 8.26 -37.93 -8.25
CA ASP A 424 8.25 -37.01 -9.38
C ASP A 424 6.81 -36.57 -9.69
N GLY A 425 6.63 -35.33 -10.13
CA GLY A 425 5.33 -34.84 -10.55
C GLY A 425 5.26 -33.32 -10.65
N ALA A 426 4.11 -32.83 -11.09
CA ALA A 426 3.83 -31.41 -11.16
C ALA A 426 3.74 -30.79 -9.76
N ARG A 427 3.86 -29.46 -9.70
CA ARG A 427 3.46 -28.72 -8.51
C ARG A 427 1.93 -28.76 -8.39
N GLY A 428 1.46 -28.52 -7.19
CA GLY A 428 0.06 -28.44 -6.89
C GLY A 428 -0.19 -27.64 -5.62
N PHE A 429 -1.45 -27.41 -5.36
CA PHE A 429 -1.90 -26.73 -4.15
C PHE A 429 -3.18 -27.36 -3.62
N MET A 430 -3.37 -27.24 -2.31
CA MET A 430 -4.57 -27.72 -1.64
C MET A 430 -5.40 -26.54 -1.13
N VAL A 431 -6.68 -26.48 -1.47
CA VAL A 431 -7.64 -25.49 -0.95
C VAL A 431 -8.75 -26.18 -0.16
N ASP A 432 -9.38 -25.43 0.74
CA ASP A 432 -10.64 -25.80 1.38
C ASP A 432 -11.81 -25.11 0.67
N LEU A 433 -12.94 -25.82 0.57
CA LEU A 433 -14.19 -25.32 0.03
C LEU A 433 -15.35 -25.74 0.95
N GLY A 434 -16.22 -24.81 1.30
CA GLY A 434 -17.47 -25.12 2.00
C GLY A 434 -18.49 -25.70 1.02
N LEU A 435 -19.11 -26.82 1.39
CA LEU A 435 -20.24 -27.41 0.67
C LEU A 435 -21.49 -27.35 1.53
N GLU A 436 -22.58 -26.85 0.96
CA GLU A 436 -23.90 -26.81 1.60
C GLU A 436 -24.70 -28.07 1.21
N ARG A 437 -24.94 -28.96 2.17
CA ARG A 437 -25.72 -30.19 1.94
C ARG A 437 -26.89 -30.27 2.90
N GLY A 438 -28.08 -29.93 2.42
CA GLY A 438 -29.31 -29.96 3.23
C GLY A 438 -29.19 -29.01 4.42
N SER A 439 -29.27 -29.54 5.65
CA SER A 439 -29.17 -28.76 6.89
C SER A 439 -27.75 -28.61 7.45
N GLY A 440 -26.71 -29.04 6.73
CA GLY A 440 -25.33 -29.03 7.24
C GLY A 440 -24.29 -28.55 6.22
N SER A 441 -23.25 -27.88 6.73
CA SER A 441 -22.06 -27.48 5.95
C SER A 441 -20.92 -28.47 6.18
N HIS A 442 -20.25 -28.91 5.11
CA HIS A 442 -19.05 -29.73 5.21
C HIS A 442 -17.89 -29.09 4.45
N THR A 443 -16.68 -29.19 4.99
CA THR A 443 -15.47 -28.70 4.30
C THR A 443 -14.89 -29.79 3.41
N LEU A 444 -14.78 -29.51 2.12
CA LEU A 444 -14.05 -30.33 1.16
C LEU A 444 -12.64 -29.78 0.98
N TYR A 445 -11.64 -30.66 0.98
CA TYR A 445 -10.26 -30.31 0.65
C TYR A 445 -9.94 -30.81 -0.76
N ILE A 446 -9.45 -29.92 -1.60
CA ILE A 446 -9.26 -30.18 -3.03
C ILE A 446 -7.78 -30.03 -3.35
N VAL A 447 -7.17 -31.02 -3.99
CA VAL A 447 -5.82 -30.91 -4.55
C VAL A 447 -5.93 -30.57 -6.02
N CYS A 448 -5.26 -29.49 -6.41
CA CYS A 448 -5.15 -29.03 -7.78
C CYS A 448 -3.71 -29.25 -8.26
N LYS A 449 -3.57 -29.74 -9.49
CA LYS A 449 -2.32 -29.93 -10.20
C LYS A 449 -2.06 -28.68 -11.06
N GLU A 450 -0.98 -27.96 -10.77
CA GLU A 450 -0.58 -26.79 -11.57
C GLU A 450 -0.16 -27.25 -12.97
N SER A 451 -0.55 -26.48 -13.99
CA SER A 451 -0.21 -26.73 -15.40
C SER A 451 1.17 -26.19 -15.73
#